data_AF-A0A3D4YPW3-F1
#
_entry.id   AF-A0A3D4YPW3-F1
#
_cell.length_a   1.000
_cell.length_b   1.000
_cell.length_c   1.000
_cell.angle_alpha   90.00
_cell.angle_beta   90.00
_cell.angle_gamma   90.00
#
_symmetry.space_group_name_H-M   'P 1'
#
loop_
_entity.id
_entity.type
_entity.pdbx_description
1 polymer ?
#
loop_
_entity_poly.entity_id
_entity_poly.type
_entity_poly.pdbx_seq_one_letter_code
_entity_poly.pdbx_strand_id
1 'polypeptide(L)'
;MAITIACNLLAALLDGFAIALLIPFLNILFHQPSTSLKSGWVAKLLNATVGSQIIPGDEMRSLRNVILLVMASVLLKNLLVWIAGQFGATLQEFVTRDLRNAVYRHLAHLPLGYFTQMKAGQILSRVINDTYETRLILTQIVTQSL
;
A
#
# COMPACT_ATOMS: atom_id res chain seq x y z
N MET A 1 7.46 -1.14 9.04
CA MET A 1 7.08 0.17 8.48
C MET A 1 7.78 0.47 7.16
N ALA A 2 9.12 0.32 7.07
CA ALA A 2 9.82 0.54 5.79
C ALA A 2 9.30 -0.35 4.63
N ILE A 3 9.00 -1.63 4.90
CA ILE A 3 8.43 -2.57 3.91
C ILE A 3 7.03 -2.15 3.43
N THR A 4 6.14 -1.73 4.33
CA THR A 4 4.77 -1.31 3.97
C THR A 4 4.79 -0.04 3.13
N ILE A 5 5.68 0.91 3.48
CA ILE A 5 5.89 2.15 2.72
C ILE A 5 6.48 1.82 1.34
N ALA A 6 7.52 0.98 1.28
CA ALA A 6 8.13 0.58 0.03
C ALA A 6 7.13 -0.14 -0.90
N CYS A 7 6.32 -1.07 -0.38
CA CYS A 7 5.30 -1.76 -1.17
C CYS A 7 4.20 -0.82 -1.67
N ASN A 8 3.71 0.12 -0.84
CA ASN A 8 2.72 1.11 -1.26
C ASN A 8 3.28 2.10 -2.30
N LEU A 9 4.52 2.57 -2.11
CA LEU A 9 5.19 3.43 -3.06
C LEU A 9 5.37 2.73 -4.41
N LEU A 10 5.80 1.46 -4.38
CA LEU A 10 5.99 0.64 -5.58
C LEU A 10 4.66 0.33 -6.26
N ALA A 11 3.59 0.10 -5.49
CA ALA A 11 2.24 -0.04 -6.02
C ALA A 11 1.72 1.24 -6.69
N ALA A 12 1.98 2.42 -6.11
CA ALA A 12 1.63 3.71 -6.70
C ALA A 12 2.38 3.97 -8.02
N LEU A 13 3.66 3.60 -8.08
CA LEU A 13 4.45 3.64 -9.32
C LEU A 13 3.88 2.71 -10.39
N LEU A 14 3.48 1.49 -10.02
CA LEU A 14 2.81 0.55 -10.94
C LEU A 14 1.45 1.08 -11.42
N ASP A 15 0.74 1.84 -10.59
CA ASP A 15 -0.53 2.47 -10.98
C ASP A 15 -0.32 3.53 -12.06
N GLY A 16 0.66 4.42 -11.83
CA GLY A 16 1.07 5.41 -12.83
C GLY A 16 1.54 4.74 -14.13
N PHE A 17 2.25 3.62 -14.03
CA PHE A 17 2.68 2.82 -15.18
C PHE A 17 1.50 2.19 -15.93
N ALA A 18 0.49 1.67 -15.23
CA ALA A 18 -0.72 1.10 -15.84
C ALA A 18 -1.53 2.18 -16.60
N ILE A 19 -1.64 3.38 -16.04
CA ILE A 19 -2.27 4.53 -16.73
C ILE A 19 -1.47 4.92 -17.97
N ALA A 20 -0.14 4.95 -17.87
CA ALA A 20 0.72 5.27 -19.01
C ALA A 20 0.61 4.23 -20.15
N LEU A 21 0.39 2.96 -19.83
CA LEU A 21 0.14 1.87 -20.79
C LEU A 21 -1.21 1.97 -21.51
N LEU A 22 -2.17 2.70 -20.94
CA LEU A 22 -3.46 2.93 -21.57
C LEU A 22 -3.31 3.77 -22.85
N ILE A 23 -2.33 4.68 -22.90
CA ILE A 23 -2.04 5.52 -24.08
C ILE A 23 -1.66 4.67 -25.32
N PRO A 24 -0.62 3.82 -25.29
CA PRO A 24 -0.28 2.98 -26.44
C PRO A 24 -1.40 1.98 -26.76
N PHE A 25 -2.15 1.49 -25.76
CA PHE A 25 -3.32 0.65 -26.01
C PHE A 25 -4.38 1.38 -26.86
N LEU A 26 -4.76 2.61 -26.49
CA LEU A 26 -5.74 3.39 -27.27
C LEU A 26 -5.21 3.74 -28.66
N ASN A 27 -3.93 4.07 -28.80
CA ASN A 27 -3.33 4.36 -30.11
C ASN A 27 -3.37 3.15 -31.06
N ILE A 28 -3.13 1.93 -30.56
CA ILE A 28 -3.26 0.69 -31.35
C ILE A 28 -4.74 0.40 -31.66
N LEU A 29 -5.63 0.60 -30.69
CA LEU A 29 -7.07 0.35 -30.86
C LEU A 29 -7.72 1.28 -31.89
N PHE A 30 -7.30 2.56 -31.93
CA PHE A 30 -7.87 3.58 -32.81
C PHE A 30 -7.02 3.86 -34.06
N HIS A 31 -6.00 3.04 -34.33
CA HIS A 31 -5.09 3.20 -35.48
C HIS A 31 -4.51 4.63 -35.61
N GLN A 32 -4.27 5.30 -34.48
CA GLN A 32 -3.74 6.67 -34.47
C GLN A 32 -2.20 6.65 -34.57
N PRO A 33 -1.59 7.60 -35.30
CA PRO A 33 -0.14 7.69 -35.36
C PRO A 33 0.40 7.87 -33.94
N SER A 34 1.21 6.90 -33.51
CA SER A 34 1.76 6.81 -32.16
C SER A 34 2.36 8.15 -31.73
N THR A 35 1.66 8.85 -30.84
CA THR A 35 2.18 10.03 -30.18
C THR A 35 3.37 9.57 -29.34
N SER A 36 4.57 9.80 -29.87
CA SER A 36 5.84 9.46 -29.23
C SER A 36 5.87 10.11 -27.85
N LEU A 37 5.71 9.29 -26.81
CA LEU A 37 5.96 9.69 -25.44
C LEU A 37 7.42 10.16 -25.38
N LYS A 38 7.63 11.46 -25.18
CA LYS A 38 8.97 12.06 -25.04
C LYS A 38 9.79 11.22 -24.06
N SER A 39 10.97 10.79 -24.53
CA SER A 39 12.00 10.01 -23.84
C SER A 39 12.03 10.21 -22.31
N GLY A 40 11.29 9.36 -21.61
CA GLY A 40 11.36 9.20 -20.15
C GLY A 40 11.84 7.80 -19.79
N TRP A 41 12.38 7.63 -18.59
CA TRP A 41 12.79 6.32 -18.04
C TRP A 41 11.64 5.29 -18.08
N VAL A 42 10.40 5.76 -17.89
CA VAL A 42 9.15 4.99 -18.06
C VAL A 42 8.99 4.47 -19.50
N ALA A 43 9.21 5.32 -20.50
CA ALA A 43 9.15 4.93 -21.92
C ALA A 43 10.25 3.94 -22.31
N LYS A 44 11.42 3.97 -21.63
CA LYS A 44 12.52 3.03 -21.85
C LYS A 44 12.24 1.66 -21.22
N LEU A 45 11.61 1.62 -20.05
CA LEU A 45 11.11 0.39 -19.42
C LEU A 45 9.94 -0.22 -20.21
N LEU A 46 9.00 0.61 -20.68
CA LEU A 46 7.94 0.19 -21.59
C LEU A 46 8.54 -0.37 -22.88
N ASN A 47 9.46 0.34 -23.56
CA ASN A 47 10.07 -0.18 -24.79
C ASN A 47 10.95 -1.43 -24.56
N ALA A 48 11.58 -1.60 -23.40
CA ALA A 48 12.32 -2.83 -23.10
C ALA A 48 11.40 -4.03 -22.82
N THR A 49 10.23 -3.79 -22.21
CA THR A 49 9.26 -4.85 -21.86
C THR A 49 8.30 -5.17 -23.02
N VAL A 50 7.92 -4.14 -23.78
CA VAL A 50 6.99 -4.21 -24.93
C VAL A 50 7.75 -4.45 -26.23
N GLY A 51 8.95 -3.89 -26.41
CA GLY A 51 9.72 -3.97 -27.66
C GLY A 51 10.28 -5.36 -27.98
N SER A 52 10.46 -6.24 -26.99
CA SER A 52 10.79 -7.66 -27.24
C SER A 52 9.56 -8.49 -27.65
N GLN A 53 8.36 -7.93 -27.51
CA GLN A 53 7.08 -8.61 -27.75
C GLN A 53 6.28 -8.01 -28.92
N ILE A 54 6.73 -6.89 -29.50
CA ILE A 54 6.23 -6.39 -30.78
C ILE A 54 7.01 -7.10 -31.89
N ILE A 55 6.42 -8.14 -32.46
CA ILE A 55 6.88 -8.72 -33.72
C ILE A 55 6.36 -7.78 -34.82
N PRO A 56 7.24 -7.13 -35.62
CA PRO A 56 6.80 -6.23 -36.67
C PRO A 56 6.07 -7.04 -37.76
N GLY A 57 4.74 -6.87 -37.88
CA GLY A 57 3.97 -7.45 -38.99
C GLY A 57 2.49 -7.76 -38.72
N ASP A 58 2.07 -7.95 -37.47
CA ASP A 58 0.67 -8.29 -37.14
C ASP A 58 0.07 -7.37 -36.07
N GLU A 59 -0.77 -6.41 -36.47
CA GLU A 59 -1.51 -5.52 -35.55
C GLU A 59 -2.28 -6.31 -34.47
N MET A 60 -2.89 -7.44 -34.85
CA MET A 60 -3.66 -8.29 -33.95
C MET A 60 -2.79 -8.93 -32.85
N ARG A 61 -1.55 -9.30 -33.16
CA ARG A 61 -0.62 -9.91 -32.19
C ARG A 61 -0.07 -8.84 -31.23
N SER A 62 0.17 -7.64 -31.75
CA SER A 62 0.60 -6.48 -30.95
C SER A 62 -0.45 -6.06 -29.93
N LEU A 63 -1.72 -5.97 -30.35
CA LEU A 63 -2.84 -5.63 -29.45
C LEU A 63 -3.00 -6.67 -28.32
N ARG A 64 -2.93 -7.97 -28.64
CA ARG A 64 -3.01 -9.05 -27.65
C ARG A 64 -1.90 -8.95 -26.59
N ASN A 65 -0.66 -8.68 -26.99
CA ASN A 65 0.45 -8.55 -26.06
C ASN A 65 0.31 -7.33 -25.15
N VAL A 66 -0.16 -6.19 -25.67
CA VAL A 66 -0.42 -4.99 -24.84
C VAL A 66 -1.51 -5.27 -23.82
N ILE A 67 -2.62 -5.93 -24.20
CA ILE A 67 -3.69 -6.30 -23.26
C ILE A 67 -3.18 -7.23 -22.17
N LEU A 68 -2.41 -8.27 -22.53
CA LEU A 68 -1.82 -9.19 -21.55
C LEU A 68 -0.88 -8.48 -20.58
N LEU A 69 -0.08 -7.53 -21.06
CA LEU A 69 0.85 -6.77 -20.24
C LEU A 69 0.12 -5.82 -19.28
N VAL A 70 -0.92 -5.12 -19.75
CA VAL A 70 -1.79 -4.30 -18.89
C VAL A 70 -2.42 -5.17 -17.80
N MET A 71 -2.97 -6.33 -18.17
CA MET A 71 -3.59 -7.25 -17.22
C MET A 71 -2.58 -7.76 -16.18
N ALA A 72 -1.38 -8.14 -16.61
CA ALA A 72 -0.30 -8.55 -15.71
C ALA A 72 0.13 -7.42 -14.77
N SER A 73 0.26 -6.19 -15.27
CA SER A 73 0.63 -5.01 -14.47
C SER A 73 -0.43 -4.70 -13.40
N VAL A 74 -1.72 -4.77 -13.76
CA VAL A 74 -2.82 -4.54 -12.82
C VAL A 74 -2.92 -5.64 -11.77
N LEU A 75 -2.73 -6.90 -12.16
CA LEU A 75 -2.67 -8.02 -11.21
C LEU A 75 -1.51 -7.88 -10.23
N LEU A 76 -0.31 -7.55 -10.75
CA LEU A 76 0.88 -7.35 -9.93
C LEU A 76 0.68 -6.17 -8.97
N LYS A 77 0.15 -5.04 -9.44
CA LYS A 77 -0.23 -3.90 -8.60
C LYS A 77 -1.14 -4.34 -7.45
N ASN A 78 -2.23 -5.03 -7.75
CA ASN A 78 -3.19 -5.48 -6.72
C ASN A 78 -2.54 -6.41 -5.71
N LEU A 79 -1.66 -7.31 -6.16
CA LEU A 79 -0.92 -8.19 -5.26
C LEU A 79 0.00 -7.40 -4.32
N LEU A 80 0.72 -6.40 -4.82
CA LEU A 80 1.59 -5.56 -4.00
C LEU A 80 0.82 -4.72 -2.99
N VAL A 81 -0.34 -4.17 -3.38
CA VAL A 81 -1.24 -3.45 -2.46
C VAL A 81 -1.74 -4.39 -1.36
N TRP A 82 -2.15 -5.62 -1.72
CA TRP A 82 -2.61 -6.59 -0.75
C TRP A 82 -1.51 -6.97 0.25
N ILE A 83 -0.29 -7.23 -0.24
CA ILE A 83 0.89 -7.50 0.62
C ILE A 83 1.18 -6.31 1.54
N ALA A 84 1.16 -5.08 1.02
CA ALA A 84 1.36 -3.87 1.80
C ALA A 84 0.32 -3.75 2.93
N GLY A 85 -0.94 -4.06 2.63
CA GLY A 85 -2.03 -4.08 3.61
C GLY A 85 -1.80 -5.11 4.72
N GLN A 86 -1.38 -6.34 4.37
CA GLN A 86 -1.13 -7.39 5.37
C GLN A 86 0.02 -7.04 6.33
N PHE A 87 1.12 -6.50 5.80
CA PHE A 87 2.22 -6.04 6.67
C PHE A 87 1.80 -4.84 7.52
N GLY A 88 0.94 -3.95 6.99
CA GLY A 88 0.38 -2.82 7.72
C GLY A 88 -0.46 -3.24 8.92
N ALA A 89 -1.41 -4.16 8.70
CA ALA A 89 -2.26 -4.71 9.75
C ALA A 89 -1.45 -5.43 10.84
N THR A 90 -0.50 -6.26 10.44
CA THR A 90 0.38 -6.97 11.39
C THR A 90 1.15 -5.99 12.28
N LEU A 91 1.65 -4.90 11.70
CA LEU A 91 2.40 -3.89 12.44
C LEU A 91 1.52 -3.11 13.43
N GLN A 92 0.30 -2.76 13.04
CA GLN A 92 -0.68 -2.14 13.95
C GLN A 92 -0.98 -3.04 15.16
N GLU A 93 -1.05 -4.36 14.94
CA GLU A 93 -1.29 -5.30 16.03
C GLU A 93 -0.09 -5.42 16.96
N PHE A 94 1.14 -5.42 16.43
CA PHE A 94 2.34 -5.38 17.26
C PHE A 94 2.43 -4.12 18.12
N VAL A 95 2.15 -2.94 17.55
CA VAL A 95 2.13 -1.67 18.30
C VAL A 95 1.08 -1.71 19.40
N THR A 96 -0.12 -2.21 19.10
CA THR A 96 -1.20 -2.35 20.08
C THR A 96 -0.80 -3.26 21.24
N ARG A 97 -0.19 -4.41 20.91
CA ARG A 97 0.27 -5.38 21.91
C ARG A 97 1.30 -4.74 22.84
N ASP A 98 2.23 -3.95 22.29
CA ASP A 98 3.27 -3.29 23.07
C ASP A 98 2.68 -2.20 23.98
N LEU A 99 1.77 -1.38 23.46
CA LEU A 99 1.06 -0.36 24.23
C LEU A 99 0.28 -0.99 25.41
N ARG A 100 -0.44 -2.08 25.14
CA ARG A 100 -1.18 -2.82 26.18
C ARG A 100 -0.24 -3.38 27.24
N ASN A 101 0.92 -3.93 26.84
CA ASN A 101 1.92 -4.44 27.76
C ASN A 101 2.54 -3.34 28.63
N ALA A 102 2.81 -2.15 28.05
CA ALA A 102 3.34 -1.02 28.79
C ALA A 102 2.36 -0.53 29.86
N VAL A 103 1.07 -0.37 29.48
CA VAL A 103 -0.01 0.03 30.41
C VAL A 103 -0.19 -1.02 31.51
N TYR A 104 -0.24 -2.30 31.16
CA TYR A 104 -0.40 -3.38 32.13
C TYR A 104 0.75 -3.41 33.14
N ARG A 105 1.99 -3.24 32.66
CA ARG A 105 3.17 -3.19 33.53
C ARG A 105 3.12 -2.00 34.47
N HIS A 106 2.66 -0.83 34.00
CA HIS A 106 2.50 0.33 34.86
C HIS A 106 1.45 0.08 35.96
N LEU A 107 0.28 -0.45 35.61
CA LEU A 107 -0.77 -0.79 36.58
C LEU A 107 -0.29 -1.78 37.64
N ALA A 108 0.51 -2.77 37.26
CA ALA A 108 1.03 -3.78 38.19
C ALA A 108 1.99 -3.22 39.25
N HIS A 109 2.58 -2.04 39.03
CA HIS A 109 3.49 -1.40 39.99
C HIS A 109 2.81 -0.33 40.86
N LEU A 110 1.52 -0.06 40.67
CA LEU A 110 0.83 0.95 41.46
C LEU A 110 0.52 0.45 42.89
N PRO A 111 0.65 1.33 43.91
CA PRO A 111 0.34 0.97 45.28
C PRO A 111 -1.16 0.70 45.46
N LEU A 112 -1.51 -0.24 46.34
CA LEU A 112 -2.91 -0.60 46.68
C LEU A 112 -3.78 0.59 47.12
N GLY A 113 -3.17 1.65 47.67
CA GLY A 113 -3.85 2.91 48.00
C GLY A 113 -4.51 3.61 46.81
N TYR A 114 -3.98 3.41 45.60
CA TYR A 114 -4.58 3.96 44.38
C TYR A 114 -5.85 3.22 43.97
N PHE A 115 -5.84 1.89 44.10
CA PHE A 115 -6.98 1.02 43.75
C PHE A 115 -8.15 1.12 44.74
N THR A 116 -7.88 1.59 45.96
CA THR A 116 -8.92 1.81 46.98
C THR A 116 -9.62 3.16 46.85
N GLN A 117 -8.99 4.15 46.21
CA GLN A 117 -9.56 5.49 46.01
C GLN A 117 -10.34 5.63 44.68
N MET A 118 -10.02 4.82 43.66
CA MET A 118 -10.71 4.85 42.36
C MET A 118 -11.64 3.66 42.18
N LYS A 119 -12.81 3.89 41.56
CA LYS A 119 -13.73 2.81 41.20
C LYS A 119 -13.07 1.90 40.14
N ALA A 120 -13.08 0.59 40.36
CA ALA A 120 -12.48 -0.38 39.44
C ALA A 120 -12.95 -0.22 37.98
N GLY A 121 -14.24 0.11 37.76
CA GLY A 121 -14.78 0.38 36.43
C GLY A 121 -14.19 1.63 35.74
N GLN A 122 -13.77 2.63 36.51
CA GLN A 122 -13.16 3.85 35.99
C GLN A 122 -11.70 3.61 35.56
N ILE A 123 -10.98 2.75 36.29
CA ILE A 123 -9.65 2.28 35.92
C ILE A 123 -9.74 1.44 34.64
N LEU A 124 -10.67 0.47 34.60
CA LEU A 124 -10.86 -0.39 33.42
C LEU A 124 -11.26 0.43 32.18
N SER A 125 -12.15 1.40 32.33
CA SER A 125 -12.58 2.28 31.25
C SER A 125 -11.40 3.10 30.69
N ARG A 126 -10.56 3.70 31.55
CA ARG A 126 -9.34 4.41 31.08
C ARG A 126 -8.38 3.48 30.36
N VAL A 127 -8.16 2.27 30.88
CA VAL A 127 -7.23 1.32 30.27
C VAL A 127 -7.72 0.83 28.91
N ILE A 128 -9.03 0.66 28.72
CA ILE A 128 -9.57 0.20 27.44
C ILE A 128 -9.71 1.39 26.47
N ASN A 129 -10.42 2.44 26.87
CA ASN A 129 -10.71 3.57 25.99
C ASN A 129 -9.47 4.39 25.68
N ASP A 130 -8.70 4.83 26.69
CA ASP A 130 -7.57 5.74 26.43
C ASP A 130 -6.47 5.03 25.62
N THR A 131 -6.24 3.74 25.88
CA THR A 131 -5.29 2.92 25.10
C THR A 131 -5.79 2.70 23.67
N TYR A 132 -7.10 2.54 23.47
CA TYR A 132 -7.71 2.38 22.15
C TYR A 132 -7.68 3.70 21.35
N GLU A 133 -8.05 4.81 21.97
CA GLU A 133 -7.99 6.14 21.36
C GLU A 133 -6.55 6.55 21.03
N THR A 134 -5.61 6.29 21.95
CA THR A 134 -4.18 6.54 21.70
C THR A 134 -3.66 5.67 20.56
N ARG A 135 -4.10 4.39 20.45
CA ARG A 135 -3.79 3.52 19.29
C ARG A 135 -4.35 4.13 18.01
N LEU A 136 -5.61 4.56 18.00
CA LEU A 136 -6.28 5.13 16.83
C LEU A 136 -5.54 6.37 16.34
N ILE A 137 -5.25 7.30 17.24
CA ILE A 137 -4.53 8.53 16.94
C ILE A 137 -3.10 8.24 16.48
N LEU A 138 -2.35 7.37 17.15
CA LEU A 138 -1.00 6.97 16.71
C LEU A 138 -1.03 6.33 15.33
N THR A 139 -2.00 5.45 15.08
CA THR A 139 -2.15 4.78 13.78
C THR A 139 -2.51 5.79 12.70
N GLN A 140 -3.42 6.72 12.97
CA GLN A 140 -3.77 7.80 12.05
C GLN A 140 -2.59 8.72 11.80
N ILE A 141 -1.89 9.21 12.82
CA ILE A 141 -0.72 10.07 12.63
C ILE A 141 0.35 9.34 11.83
N VAL A 142 0.63 8.07 12.13
CA VAL A 142 1.60 7.27 11.36
C VAL A 142 1.14 7.05 9.92
N THR A 143 -0.17 6.95 9.67
CA THR A 143 -0.73 6.75 8.31
C THR A 143 -0.87 8.06 7.54
N GLN A 144 -1.09 9.20 8.22
CA GLN A 144 -1.46 10.50 7.66
C GLN A 144 -0.29 11.51 7.64
N SER A 145 0.79 11.24 8.39
CA SER A 145 2.09 11.92 8.24
C SER A 145 2.96 11.32 7.12
N LEU A 146 2.47 10.27 6.45
CA LEU A 146 2.94 9.72 5.18
C LEU A 146 2.06 10.22 4.04
#